data_AF-A0A382BQB8-F1
#
_entry.id   AF-A0A382BQB8-F1
#
_cell.length_a   1.000
_cell.length_b   1.000
_cell.length_c   1.000
_cell.angle_alpha   90.00
_cell.angle_beta   90.00
_cell.angle_gamma   90.00
#
_symmetry.space_group_name_H-M   'P 1'
#
loop_
_entity.id
_entity.type
_entity.pdbx_description
1 polymer ?
#
loop_
_entity_poly.entity_id
_entity_poly.type
_entity_poly.pdbx_seq_one_letter_code
_entity_poly.pdbx_strand_id
1 'polypeptide(L)' 'MKTSDLTTPVLIADSKVLDANISIMAAKRPGRTLRPHVKAFKSTGMAKKLVEAGHETFCCATIRELEGMVKA' A
#
# COMPACT_ATOMS: atom_id res chain seq x y z
N MET A 1 -18.03 -4.10 10.40
CA MET A 1 -18.20 -5.48 9.91
C MET A 1 -17.46 -6.41 10.86
N LYS A 2 -18.09 -7.46 11.36
CA LYS A 2 -17.38 -8.46 12.18
C LYS A 2 -16.76 -9.49 11.25
N THR A 3 -15.66 -10.11 11.68
CA THR A 3 -14.99 -11.15 10.88
C THR A 3 -15.89 -12.37 10.65
N SER A 4 -16.83 -12.63 11.57
CA SER A 4 -17.87 -13.65 11.46
C SER A 4 -18.82 -13.46 10.28
N ASP A 5 -18.91 -12.24 9.73
CA ASP A 5 -19.85 -11.89 8.66
C ASP A 5 -19.23 -12.09 7.27
N LEU A 6 -17.96 -12.52 7.19
CA LEU A 6 -17.22 -12.71 5.94
C LEU A 6 -17.38 -14.13 5.40
N THR A 7 -17.68 -14.26 4.11
CA THR A 7 -17.67 -15.55 3.41
C THR A 7 -16.25 -15.97 3.06
N THR A 8 -15.95 -17.27 3.18
CA THR A 8 -14.63 -17.83 2.86
C THR A 8 -14.53 -18.28 1.40
N PRO A 9 -13.37 -18.14 0.73
CA PRO A 9 -12.11 -17.64 1.28
C PRO A 9 -12.04 -16.11 1.36
N VAL A 10 -11.43 -15.61 2.43
CA VAL A 10 -11.24 -14.17 2.65
C VAL A 10 -9.83 -13.87 3.17
N LEU A 11 -9.26 -12.75 2.72
CA LEU A 11 -8.01 -12.20 3.24
C LEU A 11 -8.32 -11.05 4.20
N ILE A 12 -7.83 -11.14 5.43
CA ILE A 12 -7.99 -10.12 6.46
C ILE A 12 -6.59 -9.59 6.81
N ALA A 13 -6.45 -8.26 6.85
CA ALA A 13 -5.24 -7.58 7.28
C ALA A 13 -5.55 -6.66 8.46
N ASP A 14 -4.67 -6.64 9.46
CA ASP A 14 -4.78 -5.72 10.60
C ASP A 14 -4.36 -4.30 10.17
N SER A 15 -5.32 -3.38 10.19
CA SER A 15 -5.08 -2.00 9.78
C SER A 15 -4.13 -1.25 10.72
N LYS A 16 -4.19 -1.51 12.03
CA LYS A 16 -3.33 -0.82 13.01
C LYS A 16 -1.87 -1.22 12.84
N VAL A 17 -1.63 -2.51 12.61
CA VAL A 17 -0.28 -3.02 12.32
C VAL A 17 0.23 -2.45 11.00
N LEU A 18 -0.61 -2.39 9.98
CA LEU A 18 -0.26 -1.79 8.71
C LEU A 18 0.12 -0.31 8.85
N ASP A 19 -0.72 0.48 9.52
CA ASP A 19 -0.51 1.91 9.68
C ASP A 19 0.77 2.19 10.50
N ALA A 20 1.01 1.42 11.57
CA ALA A 20 2.25 1.50 12.36
C ALA A 20 3.50 1.20 11.51
N ASN A 21 3.45 0.16 10.67
CA ASN A 21 4.56 -0.19 9.78
C ASN A 21 4.83 0.91 8.74
N ILE A 22 3.78 1.51 8.18
CA ILE A 22 3.90 2.64 7.26
C ILE A 22 4.57 3.83 7.97
N SER A 23 4.09 4.22 9.16
CA SER A 23 4.67 5.32 9.92
C SER A 23 6.15 5.08 10.26
N ILE A 24 6.50 3.88 10.69
CA ILE A 24 7.90 3.50 10.98
C ILE A 24 8.76 3.65 9.72
N MET A 25 8.28 3.19 8.57
CA MET A 25 9.04 3.25 7.32
C MET A 25 9.12 4.67 6.76
N ALA A 26 8.07 5.48 6.87
CA ALA A 26 8.10 6.89 6.51
C ALA A 26 9.14 7.66 7.33
N ALA A 27 9.23 7.39 8.64
CA ALA A 27 10.24 8.00 9.51
C ALA A 27 11.67 7.50 9.18
N LYS A 28 11.85 6.20 8.97
CA LYS A 28 13.17 5.60 8.68
C LYS A 28 13.68 5.89 7.27
N ARG A 29 12.78 6.06 6.31
CA ARG A 29 13.06 6.23 4.87
C ARG A 29 12.14 7.32 4.30
N PRO A 30 12.40 8.60 4.63
CA PRO A 30 11.53 9.71 4.23
C PRO A 30 11.63 10.02 2.74
N GLY A 31 10.56 10.64 2.22
CA GLY A 31 10.46 11.11 0.84
C GLY A 31 10.77 10.02 -0.18
N ARG A 32 11.73 10.29 -1.06
CA ARG A 32 12.11 9.43 -2.20
C ARG A 32 13.06 8.27 -1.83
N THR A 33 13.43 8.14 -0.56
CA THR A 33 14.41 7.12 -0.12
C THR A 33 13.81 5.72 0.00
N LEU A 34 12.48 5.61 0.15
CA LEU A 34 11.74 4.37 0.01
C LEU A 34 11.05 4.32 -1.35
N ARG A 35 11.16 3.18 -2.03
CA ARG A 35 10.41 2.89 -3.26
C ARG A 35 9.50 1.68 -3.02
N PRO A 36 8.27 1.85 -2.50
CA PRO A 36 7.39 0.72 -2.22
C PRO A 36 7.05 -0.07 -3.48
N HIS A 37 7.02 -1.39 -3.36
CA HIS A 37 6.82 -2.31 -4.49
C HIS A 37 5.33 -2.56 -4.74
N VAL A 38 4.71 -1.76 -5.61
CA VAL A 38 3.30 -1.93 -6.01
C VAL A 38 3.08 -3.29 -6.66
N LYS A 39 4.08 -3.80 -7.38
CA LYS A 39 4.07 -5.15 -7.95
C LYS A 39 3.79 -6.25 -6.92
N ALA A 40 4.07 -6.03 -5.64
CA ALA A 40 3.88 -7.03 -4.59
C ALA A 40 2.45 -7.07 -4.08
N PHE A 41 1.83 -5.90 -3.83
CA PHE A 41 0.49 -5.83 -3.21
C PHE A 41 -0.65 -5.55 -4.21
N LYS A 42 -0.33 -5.13 -5.45
CA LYS A 42 -1.28 -4.97 -6.56
C LYS A 42 -2.59 -4.23 -6.21
N SER A 43 -2.47 -3.22 -5.35
CA SER A 43 -3.60 -2.47 -4.81
C SER A 43 -3.33 -0.97 -4.86
N THR A 44 -4.12 -0.25 -5.66
CA THR A 44 -3.98 1.20 -5.79
C THR A 44 -4.40 1.93 -4.51
N GLY A 45 -5.35 1.38 -3.75
CA GLY A 45 -5.69 1.90 -2.42
C GLY A 45 -4.52 1.83 -1.44
N MET A 46 -3.70 0.77 -1.52
CA MET A 46 -2.45 0.69 -0.74
C MET A 46 -1.41 1.71 -1.20
N ALA A 47 -1.29 1.95 -2.51
CA ALA A 47 -0.41 3.00 -3.03
C ALA A 47 -0.84 4.39 -2.52
N LYS A 48 -2.14 4.68 -2.51
CA LYS A 48 -2.69 5.94 -1.98
C LYS A 48 -2.36 6.17 -0.51
N LYS A 49 -2.53 5.15 0.35
CA LYS A 49 -2.13 5.23 1.76
C LYS A 49 -0.65 5.58 1.95
N LEU A 50 0.22 5.06 1.09
CA LEU A 50 1.65 5.35 1.15
C LEU A 50 1.97 6.78 0.68
N VAL A 51 1.24 7.30 -0.31
CA VAL A 51 1.32 8.71 -0.72
C VAL A 51 0.90 9.63 0.42
N GLU A 52 -0.21 9.32 1.10
CA GLU A 52 -0.69 10.07 2.27
C GLU A 52 0.32 10.05 3.43
N ALA A 53 1.14 9.00 3.53
CA ALA A 53 2.25 8.91 4.48
C ALA A 53 3.55 9.61 4.01
N GLY A 54 3.54 10.30 2.87
CA GLY A 54 4.66 11.09 2.35
C GLY A 54 5.61 10.35 1.41
N HIS A 55 5.23 9.18 0.89
CA HIS A 55 6.03 8.48 -0.13
C HIS A 55 5.69 8.96 -1.55
N GLU A 56 6.72 9.41 -2.28
CA GLU A 56 6.56 9.98 -3.62
C GLU A 56 6.96 9.04 -4.76
N THR A 57 7.70 7.96 -4.45
CA THR A 57 8.28 7.07 -5.46
C THR A 57 7.85 5.64 -5.25
N PHE A 58 7.50 4.94 -6.34
CA PHE A 58 7.05 3.55 -6.31
C PHE A 58 7.79 2.70 -7.34
N CYS A 59 7.88 1.40 -7.07
CA CYS A 59 8.37 0.41 -8.02
C CYS A 59 7.21 -0.41 -8.58
N CYS A 60 7.06 -0.35 -9.89
CA CYS A 60 6.14 -1.17 -10.68
C CYS A 60 6.93 -2.15 -11.55
N ALA A 61 6.31 -3.28 -11.89
CA ALA A 61 6.85 -4.27 -12.82
C ALA A 61 6.34 -4.07 -14.25
N THR A 62 5.17 -3.44 -14.43
CA THR A 62 4.54 -3.26 -15.75
C THR A 62 3.98 -1.85 -15.92
N ILE A 63 3.84 -1.39 -17.17
CA ILE A 63 3.19 -0.12 -17.50
C ILE A 63 1.75 -0.10 -16.98
N ARG A 64 1.03 -1.22 -17.05
CA ARG A 64 -0.37 -1.31 -16.58
C ARG A 64 -0.52 -1.05 -15.08
N GLU A 65 0.46 -1.43 -14.28
CA GLU A 65 0.46 -1.08 -12.84
C GLU A 65 0.60 0.42 -12.63
N LEU A 66 1.47 1.08 -13.40
CA LEU A 66 1.64 2.52 -13.36
C LEU A 66 0.36 3.23 -13.82
N GLU A 67 -0.24 2.80 -14.93
CA GLU A 67 -1.52 3.33 -15.41
C GLU A 67 -2.63 3.16 -14.37
N GLY A 68 -2.68 2.02 -13.68
CA GLY A 68 -3.62 1.78 -12.59
C GLY A 68 -3.45 2.75 -11.43
N MET A 69 -2.20 3.05 -11.05
CA MET A 69 -1.92 4.04 -10.01
C MET A 69 -2.32 5.46 -10.42
N VAL A 70 -2.10 5.85 -11.68
CA VAL A 70 -2.46 7.19 -12.17
C VAL A 70 -3.98 7.40 -12.20
N LYS A 71 -4.75 6.34 -12.42
CA LYS A 71 -6.22 6.40 -12.49
C LYS A 71 -6.94 6.43 -11.13
N ALA A 72 -6.25 6.06 -10.05
CA ALA A 72 -6.85 5.85 -8.72
C ALA A 72 -6.71 7.08 -7.81
#